data_AF-A0A369RLU6-F1
#
_entry.id   AF-A0A369RLU6-F1
#
_cell.length_a   1.000
_cell.length_b   1.000
_cell.length_c   1.000
_cell.angle_alpha   90.00
_cell.angle_beta   90.00
_cell.angle_gamma   90.00
#
_symmetry.space_group_name_H-M   'P 1'
#
loop_
_entity.id
_entity.type
_entity.pdbx_description
1 polymer ?
#
loop_
_entity_poly.entity_id
_entity_poly.type
_entity_poly.pdbx_seq_one_letter_code
_entity_poly.pdbx_strand_id
1 'polypeptide(L)'
;KLRQQCCLRLHGIIKAFVQSLPFITNPIPIRWYIMATILNKSLPTNNQPASSIMNQIRHSQVHNIMTMQQIVTLSQQYGLYENHDELIAMLMYLHDLGEVIYCDKVGDDGIIITNVDWLLSIFRSIIQLQDFVQGSAQIKRDYDIASQTGKLSRSYIDHAIYKFNLDDNSKQTILALMHTYDILCSITNEKNDNGEECQYFVPYLLRYDVKPFDLPKYHQSDWLYIGYEHTDIAYLPDGIYYCLLSSCLKEWNNTDVELYYQCAKYYLANDNHYLVVKKEESHIGLQYSYQKINEPERSQSIIDKVKNSVFVKRPHEIVKNKLISTVNDRMVKFKGADCRYFVKCSECNTPTSITEEYKEGDQYWIRCKHCKMEFASQSLNDWVIYNEKLWIDRWKDTKDEVKNSIFVKRPHEIVKNKLISTVNDRMVKFKGADCRYFVKCSECNTQTSITEEYKEGDQNWIRCKHCKMEFASQSLNDWVIYNEKFWI
;
A
#
# COMPACT_ATOMS: atom_id res chain seq x y z
N LYS A 1 -40.69 -29.60 4.17
CA LYS A 1 -40.41 -29.67 5.63
C LYS A 1 -38.92 -29.44 5.92
N LEU A 2 -37.99 -30.35 5.57
CA LEU A 2 -36.55 -30.20 5.86
C LEU A 2 -35.94 -28.84 5.44
N ARG A 3 -36.11 -28.41 4.18
CA ARG A 3 -35.63 -27.08 3.69
C ARG A 3 -36.08 -25.93 4.58
N GLN A 4 -37.33 -25.93 5.04
CA GLN A 4 -37.91 -24.87 5.87
C GLN A 4 -37.28 -24.85 7.28
N GLN A 5 -37.02 -26.02 7.87
CA GLN A 5 -36.27 -26.14 9.13
C GLN A 5 -34.82 -25.66 8.98
N CYS A 6 -34.15 -25.99 7.87
CA CYS A 6 -32.80 -25.49 7.58
C CYS A 6 -32.79 -23.96 7.42
N CYS A 7 -33.75 -23.37 6.69
CA CYS A 7 -33.88 -21.92 6.56
C CYS A 7 -34.13 -21.24 7.91
N LEU A 8 -35.02 -21.78 8.76
CA LEU A 8 -35.26 -21.25 10.10
C LEU A 8 -34.00 -21.32 10.99
N ARG A 9 -33.26 -22.43 10.94
CA ARG A 9 -31.98 -22.58 11.66
C ARG A 9 -30.93 -21.58 11.15
N LEU A 10 -30.82 -21.39 9.84
CA LEU A 10 -29.91 -20.43 9.24
C LEU A 10 -30.28 -18.98 9.62
N HIS A 11 -31.56 -18.61 9.57
CA HIS A 11 -32.03 -17.31 10.06
C HIS A 11 -31.72 -17.11 11.56
N GLY A 12 -31.86 -18.15 12.39
CA GLY A 12 -31.47 -18.10 13.80
C GLY A 12 -29.97 -17.83 13.98
N ILE A 13 -29.12 -18.51 13.21
CA ILE A 13 -27.66 -18.29 13.23
C ILE A 13 -27.29 -16.89 12.76
N ILE A 14 -27.85 -16.43 11.63
CA ILE A 14 -27.62 -15.07 11.09
C ILE A 14 -28.07 -14.02 12.11
N LYS A 15 -29.24 -14.18 12.72
CA LYS A 15 -29.75 -13.25 13.73
C LYS A 15 -28.84 -13.19 14.96
N ALA A 16 -28.41 -14.34 15.48
CA ALA A 16 -27.47 -14.38 16.61
C ALA A 16 -26.12 -13.73 16.26
N PHE A 17 -25.60 -13.97 15.04
CA PHE A 17 -24.38 -13.32 14.57
C PHE A 17 -24.53 -11.80 14.48
N VAL A 18 -25.57 -11.29 13.80
CA VAL A 18 -25.84 -9.85 13.68
C VAL A 18 -26.03 -9.20 15.06
N GLN A 19 -26.73 -9.85 15.98
CA GLN A 19 -26.90 -9.36 17.37
C GLN A 19 -25.60 -9.38 18.20
N SER A 20 -24.56 -10.09 17.76
CA SER A 20 -23.24 -10.08 18.40
C SER A 20 -22.28 -9.02 17.85
N LEU A 21 -22.64 -8.32 16.76
CA LEU A 21 -21.81 -7.28 16.15
C LEU A 21 -21.96 -5.96 16.93
N PRO A 22 -20.87 -5.39 17.49
CA PRO A 22 -20.97 -4.26 18.41
C PRO A 22 -21.46 -2.96 17.76
N PHE A 23 -21.35 -2.82 16.43
CA PHE A 23 -21.81 -1.63 15.71
C PHE A 23 -23.32 -1.62 15.42
N ILE A 24 -24.02 -2.75 15.50
CA ILE A 24 -25.46 -2.86 15.18
C ILE A 24 -26.33 -2.11 16.20
N THR A 25 -25.82 -1.90 17.42
CA THR A 25 -26.49 -1.14 18.49
C THR A 25 -26.13 0.35 18.51
N ASN A 26 -25.19 0.80 17.69
CA ASN A 26 -24.76 2.20 17.72
C ASN A 26 -25.82 3.09 17.05
N PRO A 27 -26.27 4.18 17.70
CA PRO A 27 -27.20 5.11 17.10
C PRO A 27 -26.53 5.86 15.95
N ILE A 28 -27.13 5.81 14.76
CA ILE A 28 -26.64 6.46 13.55
C ILE A 28 -27.61 7.59 13.17
N PRO A 29 -27.13 8.79 12.79
CA PRO A 29 -28.00 9.89 12.40
C PRO A 29 -28.94 9.52 11.24
N ILE A 30 -30.24 9.82 11.37
CA ILE A 30 -31.24 9.45 10.35
C ILE A 30 -30.92 10.01 8.95
N ARG A 31 -30.27 11.19 8.90
CA ARG A 31 -29.78 11.84 7.68
C ARG A 31 -28.75 10.99 6.91
N TRP A 32 -27.94 10.17 7.58
CA TRP A 32 -26.99 9.25 6.93
C TRP A 32 -27.75 8.16 6.16
N TYR A 33 -28.83 7.60 6.73
CA TYR A 33 -29.70 6.64 6.03
C TYR A 33 -30.48 7.27 4.87
N ILE A 34 -30.95 8.51 5.04
CA ILE A 34 -31.61 9.25 3.95
C ILE A 34 -30.62 9.48 2.81
N MET A 35 -29.38 9.89 3.12
CA MET A 35 -28.34 10.09 2.12
C MET A 35 -27.92 8.80 1.44
N ALA A 36 -27.74 7.70 2.17
CA ALA A 36 -27.52 6.36 1.59
C ALA A 36 -28.64 6.01 0.61
N THR A 37 -29.90 6.25 1.01
CA THR A 37 -31.06 6.03 0.14
C THR A 37 -31.05 6.92 -1.11
N ILE A 38 -30.58 8.17 -1.03
CA ILE A 38 -30.45 9.07 -2.18
C ILE A 38 -29.32 8.63 -3.11
N LEU A 39 -28.15 8.27 -2.57
CA LEU A 39 -26.96 7.89 -3.36
C LEU A 39 -27.09 6.51 -3.98
N ASN A 40 -27.75 5.56 -3.31
CA ASN A 40 -27.80 4.17 -3.75
C ASN A 40 -28.52 4.05 -5.11
N LYS A 41 -27.72 3.68 -6.12
CA LYS A 41 -28.11 3.47 -7.53
C LYS A 41 -28.26 1.99 -7.91
N SER A 42 -28.28 1.08 -6.95
CA SER A 42 -28.52 -0.35 -7.20
C SER A 42 -29.86 -0.56 -7.92
N LEU A 43 -29.92 -1.61 -8.74
CA LEU A 43 -31.08 -1.92 -9.57
C LEU A 43 -32.35 -1.97 -8.70
N PRO A 44 -33.46 -1.32 -9.12
CA PRO A 44 -34.71 -1.42 -8.38
C PRO A 44 -35.08 -2.88 -8.28
N THR A 45 -35.16 -3.39 -7.05
CA THR A 45 -35.72 -4.72 -6.79
C THR A 45 -37.09 -4.78 -7.46
N ASN A 46 -37.36 -5.86 -8.21
CA ASN A 46 -38.43 -6.00 -9.21
C ASN A 46 -39.90 -5.77 -8.75
N ASN A 47 -40.11 -5.28 -7.52
CA ASN A 47 -41.41 -5.08 -6.88
C ASN A 47 -41.73 -3.60 -6.58
N GLN A 48 -40.90 -2.62 -6.98
CA GLN A 48 -41.24 -1.19 -6.86
C GLN A 48 -41.58 -0.57 -8.24
N PRO A 49 -42.76 0.05 -8.41
CA PRO A 49 -43.10 0.78 -9.63
C PRO A 49 -42.12 1.92 -9.87
N ALA A 50 -41.57 2.01 -11.09
CA ALA A 50 -40.59 3.02 -11.52
C ALA A 50 -41.22 4.42 -11.75
N SER A 51 -42.22 4.80 -10.96
CA SER A 51 -43.12 5.94 -11.23
C SER A 51 -43.10 7.05 -10.17
N SER A 52 -42.21 7.00 -9.18
CA SER A 52 -42.04 8.15 -8.26
C SER A 52 -41.17 9.23 -8.92
N ILE A 53 -41.61 10.49 -8.82
CA ILE A 53 -40.85 11.66 -9.30
C ILE A 53 -39.47 11.72 -8.62
N MET A 54 -39.36 11.28 -7.36
CA MET A 54 -38.08 11.21 -6.65
C MET A 54 -37.09 10.24 -7.30
N ASN A 55 -37.54 9.11 -7.87
CA ASN A 55 -36.64 8.20 -8.59
C ASN A 55 -36.15 8.86 -9.89
N GLN A 56 -37.01 9.58 -10.61
CA GLN A 56 -36.61 10.30 -11.83
C GLN A 56 -35.59 11.42 -11.55
N ILE A 57 -35.80 12.22 -10.49
CA ILE A 57 -34.86 13.26 -10.06
C ILE A 57 -33.54 12.64 -9.56
N ARG A 58 -33.60 11.54 -8.81
CA ARG A 58 -32.40 10.81 -8.37
C ARG A 58 -31.57 10.31 -9.54
N HIS A 59 -32.22 9.75 -10.57
CA HIS A 59 -31.54 9.23 -11.75
C HIS A 59 -30.81 10.30 -12.58
N SER A 60 -31.27 11.55 -12.57
CA SER A 60 -30.64 12.66 -13.31
C SER A 60 -29.58 13.43 -12.51
N GLN A 61 -29.68 13.48 -11.17
CA GLN A 61 -28.73 14.21 -10.32
C GLN A 61 -27.57 13.34 -9.81
N VAL A 62 -27.83 12.08 -9.45
CA VAL A 62 -26.79 11.16 -8.94
C VAL A 62 -26.07 10.52 -10.11
N HIS A 63 -24.73 10.55 -10.11
CA HIS A 63 -23.89 9.96 -11.15
C HIS A 63 -23.07 8.80 -10.56
N ASN A 64 -22.64 7.84 -11.38
CA ASN A 64 -21.91 6.65 -10.87
C ASN A 64 -20.58 7.03 -10.21
N ILE A 65 -19.95 8.09 -10.71
CA ILE A 65 -18.81 8.79 -10.09
C ILE A 65 -19.32 10.20 -9.73
N MET A 66 -19.09 10.64 -8.49
CA MET A 66 -19.37 12.01 -8.04
C MET A 66 -18.15 12.60 -7.33
N THR A 67 -17.92 13.91 -7.48
CA THR A 67 -16.91 14.64 -6.71
C THR A 67 -17.47 15.06 -5.35
N MET A 68 -16.58 15.37 -4.40
CA MET A 68 -16.99 15.90 -3.09
C MET A 68 -17.90 17.14 -3.22
N GLN A 69 -17.59 18.08 -4.11
CA GLN A 69 -18.42 19.27 -4.33
C GLN A 69 -19.84 18.93 -4.84
N GLN A 70 -20.00 17.89 -5.66
CA GLN A 70 -21.32 17.43 -6.10
C GLN A 70 -22.12 16.83 -4.94
N ILE A 71 -21.46 16.08 -4.05
CA ILE A 71 -22.08 15.52 -2.84
C ILE A 71 -22.45 16.63 -1.84
N VAL A 72 -21.60 17.65 -1.65
CA VAL A 72 -21.92 18.85 -0.85
C VAL A 72 -23.17 19.53 -1.40
N THR A 73 -23.19 19.84 -2.70
CA THR A 73 -24.34 20.49 -3.37
C THR A 73 -25.62 19.67 -3.20
N LEU A 74 -25.55 18.36 -3.41
CA LEU A 74 -26.68 17.44 -3.24
C LEU A 74 -27.18 17.41 -1.78
N SER A 75 -26.27 17.27 -0.81
CA SER A 75 -26.63 17.25 0.62
C SER A 75 -27.25 18.56 1.09
N GLN A 76 -26.82 19.71 0.55
CA GLN A 76 -27.43 21.01 0.80
C GLN A 76 -28.85 21.10 0.21
N GLN A 77 -29.04 20.65 -1.04
CA GLN A 77 -30.34 20.63 -1.71
C GLN A 77 -31.40 19.83 -0.93
N TYR A 78 -30.98 18.74 -0.26
CA TYR A 78 -31.86 17.88 0.56
C TYR A 78 -31.89 18.26 2.05
N GLY A 79 -31.21 19.33 2.49
CA GLY A 79 -31.17 19.74 3.89
C GLY A 79 -30.44 18.76 4.83
N LEU A 80 -29.51 17.96 4.30
CA LEU A 80 -28.75 16.93 5.02
C LEU A 80 -27.33 17.39 5.38
N TYR A 81 -26.85 18.48 4.79
CA TYR A 81 -25.54 19.06 5.05
C TYR A 81 -25.52 19.82 6.38
N GLU A 82 -24.59 19.47 7.27
CA GLU A 82 -24.28 20.26 8.47
C GLU A 82 -22.91 20.94 8.35
N ASN A 83 -21.87 20.13 8.13
CA ASN A 83 -20.49 20.57 7.93
C ASN A 83 -19.72 19.50 7.13
N HIS A 84 -18.46 19.81 6.78
CA HIS A 84 -17.64 18.95 5.94
C HIS A 84 -17.17 17.66 6.65
N ASP A 85 -16.77 17.75 7.91
CA ASP A 85 -16.25 16.61 8.68
C ASP A 85 -17.33 15.54 8.91
N GLU A 86 -18.55 15.97 9.22
CA GLU A 86 -19.73 15.11 9.37
C GLU A 86 -20.15 14.45 8.04
N LEU A 87 -19.95 15.15 6.91
CA LEU A 87 -20.16 14.59 5.57
C LEU A 87 -19.11 13.51 5.25
N ILE A 88 -17.85 13.73 5.62
CA ILE A 88 -16.78 12.73 5.49
C ILE A 88 -17.05 11.52 6.38
N ALA A 89 -17.42 11.73 7.66
CA ALA A 89 -17.74 10.66 8.60
C ALA A 89 -18.89 9.77 8.07
N MET A 90 -19.94 10.39 7.53
CA MET A 90 -21.03 9.69 6.84
C MET A 90 -20.53 8.91 5.61
N LEU A 91 -19.71 9.52 4.75
CA LEU A 91 -19.19 8.85 3.54
C LEU A 91 -18.26 7.68 3.88
N MET A 92 -17.45 7.79 4.92
CA MET A 92 -16.65 6.68 5.45
C MET A 92 -17.53 5.57 6.00
N TYR A 93 -18.57 5.89 6.78
CA TYR A 93 -19.52 4.90 7.27
C TYR A 93 -20.23 4.14 6.13
N LEU A 94 -20.64 4.84 5.07
CA LEU A 94 -21.26 4.21 3.89
C LEU A 94 -20.24 3.44 3.02
N HIS A 95 -18.96 3.83 3.05
CA HIS A 95 -17.86 3.05 2.47
C HIS A 95 -17.68 1.73 3.22
N ASP A 96 -17.62 1.75 4.55
CA ASP A 96 -17.41 0.56 5.38
C ASP A 96 -18.58 -0.45 5.27
N LEU A 97 -19.79 0.02 4.98
CA LEU A 97 -20.94 -0.83 4.63
C LEU A 97 -20.91 -1.36 3.19
N GLY A 98 -20.11 -0.77 2.30
CA GLY A 98 -20.10 -1.08 0.87
C GLY A 98 -21.29 -0.52 0.07
N GLU A 99 -22.05 0.44 0.63
CA GLU A 99 -23.15 1.13 -0.06
C GLU A 99 -22.62 2.12 -1.11
N VAL A 100 -21.47 2.74 -0.83
CA VAL A 100 -20.70 3.58 -1.76
C VAL A 100 -19.22 3.22 -1.64
N ILE A 101 -18.36 3.76 -2.51
CA ILE A 101 -16.91 3.79 -2.27
C ILE A 101 -16.46 5.24 -2.27
N TYR A 102 -16.21 5.80 -1.08
CA TYR A 102 -15.45 7.04 -0.93
C TYR A 102 -13.95 6.76 -1.11
N CYS A 103 -13.24 7.63 -1.82
CA CYS A 103 -11.79 7.58 -1.99
C CYS A 103 -11.22 9.00 -2.01
N ASP A 104 -10.45 9.34 -0.98
CA ASP A 104 -9.75 10.62 -0.78
C ASP A 104 -8.51 10.78 -1.69
N LYS A 105 -7.92 9.67 -2.12
CA LYS A 105 -6.66 9.63 -2.91
C LYS A 105 -6.83 9.79 -4.43
N VAL A 106 -8.04 10.06 -4.94
CA VAL A 106 -8.33 10.12 -6.38
C VAL A 106 -9.20 11.35 -6.69
N GLY A 107 -8.78 12.16 -7.66
CA GLY A 107 -9.35 13.49 -7.89
C GLY A 107 -8.79 14.54 -6.93
N ASP A 108 -9.14 15.82 -7.13
CA ASP A 108 -8.57 16.93 -6.36
C ASP A 108 -9.02 16.96 -4.89
N ASP A 109 -10.30 16.67 -4.63
CA ASP A 109 -10.93 16.65 -3.29
C ASP A 109 -11.53 15.27 -2.94
N GLY A 110 -11.04 14.21 -3.60
CA GLY A 110 -11.61 12.87 -3.51
C GLY A 110 -12.87 12.66 -4.36
N ILE A 111 -13.24 11.39 -4.52
CA ILE A 111 -14.40 10.93 -5.29
C ILE A 111 -15.26 9.93 -4.52
N ILE A 112 -16.53 9.84 -4.92
CA ILE A 112 -17.54 8.93 -4.40
C ILE A 112 -18.10 8.10 -5.55
N ILE A 113 -17.96 6.78 -5.47
CA ILE A 113 -18.63 5.83 -6.36
C ILE A 113 -19.98 5.45 -5.74
N THR A 114 -21.07 5.82 -6.40
CA THR A 114 -22.45 5.62 -5.91
C THR A 114 -23.09 4.30 -6.36
N ASN A 115 -22.42 3.61 -7.30
CA ASN A 115 -22.87 2.32 -7.84
C ASN A 115 -21.70 1.32 -7.80
N VAL A 116 -21.61 0.61 -6.67
CA VAL A 116 -20.53 -0.36 -6.42
C VAL A 116 -20.62 -1.57 -7.35
N ASP A 117 -21.82 -2.07 -7.66
CA ASP A 117 -22.01 -3.19 -8.61
C ASP A 117 -21.54 -2.87 -10.03
N TRP A 118 -21.76 -1.64 -10.49
CA TRP A 118 -21.24 -1.15 -11.77
C TRP A 118 -19.71 -1.11 -11.77
N LEU A 119 -19.09 -0.59 -10.70
CA LEU A 119 -17.63 -0.58 -10.56
C LEU A 119 -17.05 -2.00 -10.55
N LEU A 120 -17.64 -2.90 -9.76
CA LEU A 120 -17.22 -4.30 -9.69
C LEU A 120 -17.39 -5.00 -11.04
N SER A 121 -18.39 -4.62 -11.85
CA SER A 121 -18.57 -5.14 -13.21
C SER A 121 -17.48 -4.67 -14.18
N ILE A 122 -17.02 -3.41 -14.03
CA ILE A 122 -15.86 -2.88 -14.77
C ILE A 122 -14.59 -3.62 -14.34
N PHE A 123 -14.30 -3.70 -13.03
CA PHE A 123 -13.12 -4.39 -12.50
C PHE A 123 -13.08 -5.85 -12.97
N ARG A 124 -14.19 -6.60 -12.84
CA ARG A 124 -14.31 -7.98 -13.35
C ARG A 124 -14.02 -8.09 -14.83
N SER A 125 -14.48 -7.13 -15.65
CA SER A 125 -14.22 -7.15 -17.09
C SER A 125 -12.74 -7.00 -17.44
N ILE A 126 -11.95 -6.31 -16.59
CA ILE A 126 -10.49 -6.18 -16.73
C ILE A 126 -9.77 -7.42 -16.16
N ILE A 127 -10.11 -7.84 -14.93
CA ILE A 127 -9.32 -8.84 -14.17
C ILE A 127 -9.74 -10.29 -14.36
N GLN A 128 -10.86 -10.59 -15.05
CA GLN A 128 -11.29 -11.98 -15.29
C GLN A 128 -10.87 -12.53 -16.66
N LEU A 129 -10.27 -11.71 -17.55
CA LEU A 129 -9.88 -12.09 -18.91
C LEU A 129 -10.97 -12.93 -19.61
N GLN A 130 -12.14 -12.32 -19.87
CA GLN A 130 -13.32 -13.05 -20.36
C GLN A 130 -13.04 -13.76 -21.70
N ASP A 131 -13.60 -14.97 -21.85
CA ASP A 131 -13.35 -15.87 -22.99
C ASP A 131 -13.57 -15.18 -24.35
N PHE A 132 -12.56 -15.31 -25.20
CA PHE A 132 -12.37 -14.45 -26.36
C PHE A 132 -13.14 -14.93 -27.60
N VAL A 133 -14.28 -14.30 -27.92
CA VAL A 133 -15.05 -14.57 -29.15
C VAL A 133 -15.01 -13.41 -30.15
N GLN A 134 -14.74 -12.18 -29.70
CA GLN A 134 -14.80 -10.97 -30.54
C GLN A 134 -13.64 -10.01 -30.21
N GLY A 135 -12.81 -9.68 -31.20
CA GLY A 135 -11.73 -8.70 -31.07
C GLY A 135 -10.75 -8.76 -32.25
N SER A 136 -9.84 -7.78 -32.34
CA SER A 136 -8.82 -7.75 -33.39
C SER A 136 -7.66 -8.70 -33.09
N ALA A 137 -6.83 -8.98 -34.10
CA ALA A 137 -5.59 -9.75 -33.94
C ALA A 137 -4.52 -9.07 -33.05
N GLN A 138 -4.70 -7.80 -32.69
CA GLN A 138 -3.90 -7.13 -31.67
C GLN A 138 -4.41 -7.52 -30.27
N ILE A 139 -5.69 -7.27 -29.96
CA ILE A 139 -6.26 -7.55 -28.64
C ILE A 139 -6.14 -9.04 -28.27
N LYS A 140 -6.22 -9.96 -29.24
CA LYS A 140 -5.94 -11.38 -29.00
C LYS A 140 -4.50 -11.64 -28.54
N ARG A 141 -3.49 -10.98 -29.13
CA ARG A 141 -2.10 -11.08 -28.67
C ARG A 141 -1.93 -10.47 -27.27
N ASP A 142 -2.59 -9.36 -27.00
CA ASP A 142 -2.54 -8.70 -25.69
C ASP A 142 -3.18 -9.59 -24.59
N TYR A 143 -4.29 -10.27 -24.91
CA TYR A 143 -4.89 -11.30 -24.08
C TYR A 143 -3.92 -12.47 -23.81
N ASP A 144 -3.30 -13.00 -24.86
CA ASP A 144 -2.37 -14.14 -24.73
C ASP A 144 -1.19 -13.76 -23.83
N ILE A 145 -0.60 -12.57 -24.01
CA ILE A 145 0.46 -12.00 -23.15
C ILE A 145 -0.04 -11.84 -21.70
N ALA A 146 -1.22 -11.24 -21.50
CA ALA A 146 -1.80 -11.02 -20.17
C ALA A 146 -2.03 -12.32 -19.41
N SER A 147 -2.58 -13.33 -20.08
CA SER A 147 -2.89 -14.64 -19.49
C SER A 147 -1.65 -15.43 -19.06
N GLN A 148 -0.49 -15.14 -19.67
CA GLN A 148 0.79 -15.81 -19.40
C GLN A 148 1.68 -15.03 -18.43
N THR A 149 1.60 -13.69 -18.43
CA THR A 149 2.57 -12.82 -17.74
C THR A 149 1.97 -11.92 -16.66
N GLY A 150 0.63 -11.80 -16.58
CA GLY A 150 -0.04 -10.86 -15.70
C GLY A 150 0.14 -9.38 -16.07
N LYS A 151 0.66 -9.06 -17.26
CA LYS A 151 0.82 -7.70 -17.79
C LYS A 151 -0.29 -7.37 -18.80
N LEU A 152 -1.06 -6.31 -18.55
CA LEU A 152 -2.07 -5.77 -19.46
C LEU A 152 -1.52 -4.59 -20.28
N SER A 153 -1.88 -4.51 -21.55
CA SER A 153 -1.73 -3.30 -22.36
C SER A 153 -2.87 -2.31 -22.08
N ARG A 154 -2.65 -1.02 -22.39
CA ARG A 154 -3.72 -0.02 -22.31
C ARG A 154 -4.86 -0.31 -23.30
N SER A 155 -4.52 -0.72 -24.52
CA SER A 155 -5.46 -1.13 -25.56
C SER A 155 -6.37 -2.28 -25.15
N TYR A 156 -5.86 -3.28 -24.42
CA TYR A 156 -6.70 -4.35 -23.87
C TYR A 156 -7.70 -3.81 -22.85
N ILE A 157 -7.25 -2.94 -21.93
CA ILE A 157 -8.13 -2.35 -20.90
C ILE A 157 -9.24 -1.51 -21.55
N ASP A 158 -8.88 -0.63 -22.48
CA ASP A 158 -9.86 0.23 -23.17
C ASP A 158 -10.88 -0.61 -23.97
N HIS A 159 -10.46 -1.76 -24.53
CA HIS A 159 -11.37 -2.74 -25.15
C HIS A 159 -12.27 -3.44 -24.11
N ALA A 160 -11.71 -3.94 -23.00
CA ALA A 160 -12.44 -4.65 -21.95
C ALA A 160 -13.54 -3.79 -21.29
N ILE A 161 -13.32 -2.47 -21.21
CA ILE A 161 -14.28 -1.51 -20.65
C ILE A 161 -15.17 -0.81 -21.69
N TYR A 162 -14.97 -1.07 -23.00
CA TYR A 162 -15.70 -0.39 -24.09
C TYR A 162 -17.22 -0.46 -23.91
N LYS A 163 -17.74 -1.64 -23.52
CA LYS A 163 -19.17 -1.90 -23.27
C LYS A 163 -19.83 -1.02 -22.19
N PHE A 164 -19.06 -0.31 -21.37
CA PHE A 164 -19.57 0.58 -20.33
C PHE A 164 -19.72 2.04 -20.79
N ASN A 165 -19.33 2.38 -22.02
CA ASN A 165 -19.47 3.71 -22.63
C ASN A 165 -18.89 4.85 -21.75
N LEU A 166 -17.73 4.61 -21.14
CA LEU A 166 -17.05 5.58 -20.28
C LEU A 166 -16.43 6.70 -21.11
N ASP A 167 -16.59 7.95 -20.68
CA ASP A 167 -15.77 9.07 -21.12
C ASP A 167 -14.32 8.94 -20.59
N ASP A 168 -13.38 9.68 -21.16
CA ASP A 168 -11.97 9.53 -20.82
C ASP A 168 -11.63 9.94 -19.38
N ASN A 169 -12.32 10.92 -18.80
CA ASN A 169 -12.12 11.29 -17.40
C ASN A 169 -12.61 10.18 -16.46
N SER A 170 -13.77 9.58 -16.76
CA SER A 170 -14.25 8.38 -16.08
C SER A 170 -13.25 7.23 -16.20
N LYS A 171 -12.68 6.95 -17.38
CA LYS A 171 -11.64 5.90 -17.55
C LYS A 171 -10.42 6.15 -16.68
N GLN A 172 -9.86 7.36 -16.67
CA GLN A 172 -8.69 7.67 -15.84
C GLN A 172 -9.03 7.58 -14.34
N THR A 173 -10.23 8.00 -13.95
CA THR A 173 -10.70 7.88 -12.56
C THR A 173 -10.80 6.41 -12.11
N ILE A 174 -11.34 5.53 -12.96
CA ILE A 174 -11.42 4.09 -12.71
C ILE A 174 -10.01 3.47 -12.58
N LEU A 175 -9.08 3.86 -13.46
CA LEU A 175 -7.70 3.38 -13.40
C LEU A 175 -6.96 3.88 -12.16
N ALA A 176 -7.15 5.15 -11.78
CA ALA A 176 -6.60 5.71 -10.55
C ALA A 176 -7.14 4.99 -9.30
N LEU A 177 -8.43 4.61 -9.28
CA LEU A 177 -9.00 3.76 -8.23
C LEU A 177 -8.32 2.37 -8.21
N MET A 178 -8.25 1.67 -9.34
CA MET A 178 -7.59 0.35 -9.40
C MET A 178 -6.12 0.41 -8.95
N HIS A 179 -5.44 1.53 -9.22
CA HIS A 179 -4.09 1.82 -8.76
C HIS A 179 -3.98 2.06 -7.25
N THR A 180 -4.89 2.85 -6.68
CA THR A 180 -4.98 3.13 -5.24
C THR A 180 -5.36 1.92 -4.39
N TYR A 181 -6.13 0.97 -4.96
CA TYR A 181 -6.47 -0.29 -4.32
C TYR A 181 -5.50 -1.44 -4.63
N ASP A 182 -4.36 -1.16 -5.28
CA ASP A 182 -3.33 -2.14 -5.68
C ASP A 182 -3.87 -3.34 -6.50
N ILE A 183 -5.03 -3.16 -7.14
CA ILE A 183 -5.62 -4.13 -8.09
C ILE A 183 -4.74 -4.19 -9.33
N LEU A 184 -4.15 -3.05 -9.70
CA LEU A 184 -3.37 -2.82 -10.90
C LEU A 184 -2.24 -1.83 -10.59
N CYS A 185 -1.02 -2.06 -11.06
CA CYS A 185 0.10 -1.11 -10.89
C CYS A 185 0.63 -0.65 -12.26
N SER A 186 1.02 0.62 -12.39
CA SER A 186 1.65 1.09 -13.64
C SER A 186 3.04 0.47 -13.81
N ILE A 187 3.37 0.03 -15.02
CA ILE A 187 4.71 -0.35 -15.47
C ILE A 187 5.10 0.68 -16.55
N THR A 188 5.50 1.87 -16.11
CA THR A 188 5.80 3.00 -16.99
C THR A 188 7.21 3.50 -16.75
N ASN A 189 8.04 3.52 -17.81
CA ASN A 189 9.27 4.30 -17.81
C ASN A 189 8.91 5.78 -17.75
N GLU A 190 9.24 6.48 -16.65
CA GLU A 190 8.96 7.92 -16.44
C GLU A 190 9.65 8.87 -17.45
N LYS A 191 10.31 8.34 -18.49
CA LYS A 191 11.19 9.08 -19.42
C LYS A 191 11.04 8.71 -20.90
N ASN A 192 9.98 8.01 -21.30
CA ASN A 192 9.83 7.56 -22.68
C ASN A 192 8.87 8.47 -23.48
N ASP A 193 9.39 9.59 -23.99
CA ASP A 193 8.77 10.43 -25.04
C ASP A 193 8.51 9.65 -26.36
N ASN A 194 8.98 8.41 -26.45
CA ASN A 194 8.95 7.56 -27.64
C ASN A 194 7.57 6.90 -27.92
N GLY A 195 6.54 7.19 -27.13
CA GLY A 195 5.18 6.69 -27.37
C GLY A 195 4.97 5.20 -27.12
N GLU A 196 5.81 4.57 -26.29
CA GLU A 196 5.58 3.18 -25.85
C GLU A 196 4.30 3.07 -25.01
N GLU A 197 3.53 2.00 -25.26
CA GLU A 197 2.22 1.81 -24.65
C GLU A 197 2.35 1.53 -23.14
N CYS A 198 1.57 2.27 -22.32
CA CYS A 198 1.51 2.05 -20.88
C CYS A 198 1.10 0.60 -20.58
N GLN A 199 2.01 -0.15 -19.94
CA GLN A 199 1.72 -1.49 -19.44
C GLN A 199 1.30 -1.44 -17.98
N TYR A 200 0.48 -2.42 -17.59
CA TYR A 200 -0.10 -2.49 -16.27
C TYR A 200 0.04 -3.88 -15.66
N PHE A 201 0.58 -3.91 -14.46
CA PHE A 201 0.79 -5.08 -13.62
C PHE A 201 -0.51 -5.49 -12.93
N VAL A 202 -1.02 -6.71 -13.14
CA VAL A 202 -2.25 -7.20 -12.49
C VAL A 202 -2.00 -8.60 -11.88
N PRO A 203 -1.65 -8.70 -10.59
CA PRO A 203 -1.33 -9.96 -9.93
C PRO A 203 -2.44 -11.02 -9.98
N TYR A 204 -3.69 -10.56 -10.05
CA TYR A 204 -4.88 -11.41 -10.05
C TYR A 204 -5.02 -12.28 -11.30
N LEU A 205 -4.26 -12.01 -12.37
CA LEU A 205 -4.30 -12.76 -13.64
C LEU A 205 -3.43 -14.02 -13.66
N LEU A 206 -2.58 -14.22 -12.64
CA LEU A 206 -1.53 -15.23 -12.67
C LEU A 206 -2.09 -16.64 -12.48
N ARG A 207 -2.02 -17.47 -13.52
CA ARG A 207 -2.53 -18.84 -13.52
C ARG A 207 -1.58 -19.82 -12.82
N TYR A 208 -2.15 -20.80 -12.12
CA TYR A 208 -1.42 -21.82 -11.36
C TYR A 208 -0.65 -22.83 -12.22
N ASP A 209 -0.96 -22.94 -13.51
CA ASP A 209 -0.39 -23.92 -14.43
C ASP A 209 0.87 -23.43 -15.17
N VAL A 210 1.27 -22.18 -14.96
CA VAL A 210 2.49 -21.63 -15.55
C VAL A 210 3.72 -22.09 -14.73
N LYS A 211 4.65 -22.82 -15.37
CA LYS A 211 5.85 -23.37 -14.72
C LYS A 211 6.76 -22.27 -14.17
N PRO A 212 7.27 -22.37 -12.93
CA PRO A 212 8.15 -21.36 -12.34
C PRO A 212 9.49 -21.22 -13.09
N PHE A 213 10.23 -20.16 -12.74
CA PHE A 213 11.50 -19.73 -13.37
C PHE A 213 12.51 -20.86 -13.66
N ASP A 214 13.17 -20.80 -14.82
CA ASP A 214 14.30 -21.66 -15.19
C ASP A 214 15.60 -21.23 -14.46
N LEU A 215 15.67 -21.52 -13.16
CA LEU A 215 16.80 -21.17 -12.29
C LEU A 215 18.09 -22.05 -12.37
N PRO A 216 18.20 -23.20 -13.07
CA PRO A 216 19.44 -24.02 -13.08
C PRO A 216 20.71 -23.28 -13.53
N LYS A 217 20.57 -22.30 -14.43
CA LYS A 217 21.67 -21.46 -14.97
C LYS A 217 22.24 -20.46 -13.94
N TYR A 218 21.64 -20.38 -12.76
CA TYR A 218 21.96 -19.39 -11.74
C TYR A 218 22.42 -20.06 -10.44
N HIS A 219 23.29 -19.37 -9.72
CA HIS A 219 23.51 -19.62 -8.30
C HIS A 219 22.32 -19.01 -7.55
N GLN A 220 21.85 -19.72 -6.54
CA GLN A 220 20.70 -19.34 -5.72
C GLN A 220 21.16 -19.23 -4.26
N SER A 221 20.66 -18.25 -3.53
CA SER A 221 20.75 -18.24 -2.07
C SER A 221 19.82 -19.30 -1.45
N ASP A 222 20.10 -19.65 -0.21
CA ASP A 222 19.13 -20.35 0.64
C ASP A 222 17.93 -19.42 0.98
N TRP A 223 16.76 -20.02 1.22
CA TRP A 223 15.51 -19.27 1.38
C TRP A 223 15.46 -18.54 2.72
N LEU A 224 15.16 -17.25 2.69
CA LEU A 224 14.78 -16.47 3.86
C LEU A 224 13.27 -16.26 3.84
N TYR A 225 12.57 -16.60 4.92
CA TYR A 225 11.14 -16.40 5.03
C TYR A 225 10.83 -15.18 5.89
N ILE A 226 9.80 -14.42 5.53
CA ILE A 226 9.26 -13.28 6.27
C ILE A 226 7.79 -13.59 6.54
N GLY A 227 7.32 -13.38 7.76
CA GLY A 227 5.93 -13.66 8.09
C GLY A 227 5.60 -13.35 9.53
N TYR A 228 4.55 -14.00 10.02
CA TYR A 228 4.02 -13.83 11.37
C TYR A 228 3.93 -15.20 12.03
N GLU A 229 3.97 -15.25 13.37
CA GLU A 229 3.62 -16.50 14.05
C GLU A 229 2.16 -16.87 13.81
N HIS A 230 1.88 -18.17 13.76
CA HIS A 230 0.51 -18.66 13.56
C HIS A 230 -0.45 -18.23 14.71
N THR A 231 0.10 -17.89 15.88
CA THR A 231 -0.67 -17.28 16.99
C THR A 231 -1.15 -15.87 16.70
N ASP A 232 -0.42 -15.15 15.83
CA ASP A 232 -0.61 -13.72 15.59
C ASP A 232 -1.41 -13.54 14.30
N ILE A 233 -0.96 -14.17 13.20
CA ILE A 233 -1.69 -14.26 11.93
C ILE A 233 -1.57 -15.70 11.38
N ALA A 234 -2.64 -16.49 11.56
CA ALA A 234 -2.68 -17.89 11.12
C ALA A 234 -2.54 -18.07 9.60
N TYR A 235 -3.00 -17.10 8.78
CA TYR A 235 -2.95 -17.17 7.33
C TYR A 235 -2.79 -15.79 6.70
N LEU A 236 -1.90 -15.66 5.72
CA LEU A 236 -1.73 -14.46 4.92
C LEU A 236 -2.57 -14.58 3.63
N PRO A 237 -3.58 -13.73 3.39
CA PRO A 237 -4.39 -13.79 2.18
C PRO A 237 -3.61 -13.46 0.91
N ASP A 238 -3.98 -14.08 -0.21
CA ASP A 238 -3.33 -13.84 -1.52
C ASP A 238 -3.45 -12.37 -1.96
N GLY A 239 -4.56 -11.69 -1.64
CA GLY A 239 -4.71 -10.24 -1.88
C GLY A 239 -3.67 -9.37 -1.17
N ILE A 240 -3.18 -9.78 0.01
CA ILE A 240 -2.11 -9.08 0.74
C ILE A 240 -0.76 -9.30 0.07
N TYR A 241 -0.51 -10.53 -0.39
CA TYR A 241 0.67 -10.83 -1.20
C TYR A 241 0.66 -10.04 -2.51
N TYR A 242 -0.48 -9.90 -3.19
CA TYR A 242 -0.60 -9.09 -4.40
C TYR A 242 -0.35 -7.59 -4.14
N CYS A 243 -0.87 -7.04 -3.04
CA CYS A 243 -0.56 -5.68 -2.60
C CYS A 243 0.95 -5.50 -2.27
N LEU A 244 1.59 -6.51 -1.65
CA LEU A 244 3.03 -6.53 -1.41
C LEU A 244 3.81 -6.49 -2.73
N LEU A 245 3.43 -7.32 -3.72
CA LEU A 245 4.11 -7.33 -5.02
C LEU A 245 4.02 -5.97 -5.74
N SER A 246 2.83 -5.35 -5.73
CA SER A 246 2.63 -3.98 -6.25
C SER A 246 3.50 -2.95 -5.49
N SER A 247 3.59 -3.08 -4.16
CA SER A 247 4.40 -2.19 -3.32
C SER A 247 5.90 -2.33 -3.56
N CYS A 248 6.38 -3.54 -3.79
CA CYS A 248 7.77 -3.83 -4.16
C CYS A 248 8.11 -3.35 -5.58
N LEU A 249 7.18 -3.49 -6.52
CA LEU A 249 7.33 -2.99 -7.90
C LEU A 249 7.50 -1.46 -7.93
N LYS A 250 6.66 -0.74 -7.17
CA LYS A 250 6.72 0.71 -6.98
C LYS A 250 8.03 1.15 -6.32
N GLU A 251 8.47 0.45 -5.27
CA GLU A 251 9.69 0.76 -4.53
C GLU A 251 10.97 0.64 -5.37
N TRP A 252 11.05 -0.37 -6.22
CA TRP A 252 12.23 -0.61 -7.07
C TRP A 252 12.14 0.02 -8.46
N ASN A 253 11.04 0.74 -8.77
CA ASN A 253 10.69 1.27 -10.09
C ASN A 253 11.01 0.27 -11.22
N ASN A 254 10.56 -0.96 -11.04
CA ASN A 254 11.06 -2.09 -11.82
C ASN A 254 10.14 -2.40 -13.00
N THR A 255 10.61 -2.16 -14.22
CA THR A 255 9.84 -2.45 -15.44
C THR A 255 10.06 -3.88 -15.96
N ASP A 256 11.16 -4.52 -15.58
CA ASP A 256 11.46 -5.91 -15.90
C ASP A 256 11.13 -6.82 -14.69
N VAL A 257 9.84 -7.11 -14.54
CA VAL A 257 9.32 -8.11 -13.59
C VAL A 257 8.77 -9.32 -14.33
N GLU A 258 9.11 -10.53 -13.89
CA GLU A 258 8.52 -11.80 -14.33
C GLU A 258 7.60 -12.35 -13.23
N LEU A 259 6.47 -12.94 -13.62
CA LEU A 259 5.40 -13.34 -12.70
C LEU A 259 4.85 -14.72 -12.97
N TYR A 260 4.53 -15.42 -11.89
CA TYR A 260 3.93 -16.75 -11.84
C TYR A 260 2.96 -16.81 -10.65
N TYR A 261 2.08 -17.80 -10.61
CA TYR A 261 1.16 -17.95 -9.48
C TYR A 261 1.94 -18.05 -8.16
N GLN A 262 1.58 -17.17 -7.21
CA GLN A 262 2.24 -17.05 -5.90
C GLN A 262 3.77 -16.79 -5.97
N CYS A 263 4.31 -16.27 -7.08
CA CYS A 263 5.76 -16.04 -7.23
C CYS A 263 6.08 -14.87 -8.19
N ALA A 264 7.07 -14.04 -7.84
CA ALA A 264 7.52 -12.91 -8.64
C ALA A 264 9.04 -12.82 -8.65
N LYS A 265 9.63 -12.33 -9.74
CA LYS A 265 11.07 -12.14 -9.91
C LYS A 265 11.34 -10.73 -10.40
N TYR A 266 12.09 -10.00 -9.59
CA TYR A 266 12.43 -8.61 -9.79
C TYR A 266 13.89 -8.46 -10.20
N TYR A 267 14.13 -7.91 -11.38
CA TYR A 267 15.46 -7.57 -11.86
C TYR A 267 15.87 -6.20 -11.28
N LEU A 268 16.65 -6.19 -10.21
CA LEU A 268 16.98 -4.94 -9.50
C LEU A 268 17.98 -4.12 -10.32
N ALA A 269 17.67 -2.85 -10.58
CA ALA A 269 18.46 -2.01 -11.47
C ALA A 269 19.90 -1.83 -10.95
N ASN A 270 20.86 -2.05 -11.86
CA ASN A 270 22.31 -2.05 -11.61
C ASN A 270 22.81 -3.17 -10.66
N ASP A 271 22.02 -4.21 -10.40
CA ASP A 271 22.46 -5.40 -9.65
C ASP A 271 22.76 -6.58 -10.56
N ASN A 272 23.80 -7.35 -10.20
CA ASN A 272 24.13 -8.62 -10.87
C ASN A 272 23.26 -9.81 -10.40
N HIS A 273 22.16 -9.54 -9.72
CA HIS A 273 21.21 -10.53 -9.21
C HIS A 273 19.78 -10.07 -9.41
N TYR A 274 18.85 -11.02 -9.49
CA TYR A 274 17.43 -10.77 -9.33
C TYR A 274 16.94 -11.33 -8.00
N LEU A 275 15.84 -10.78 -7.51
CA LEU A 275 15.17 -11.18 -6.28
C LEU A 275 13.89 -11.94 -6.61
N VAL A 276 13.80 -13.19 -6.18
CA VAL A 276 12.57 -13.98 -6.19
C VAL A 276 11.82 -13.75 -4.87
N VAL A 277 10.55 -13.37 -4.98
CA VAL A 277 9.59 -13.21 -3.88
C VAL A 277 8.47 -14.22 -4.10
N LYS A 278 8.23 -15.10 -3.14
CA LYS A 278 7.28 -16.22 -3.26
C LYS A 278 6.36 -16.27 -2.04
N LYS A 279 5.07 -16.53 -2.23
CA LYS A 279 4.15 -16.89 -1.14
C LYS A 279 4.25 -18.40 -0.85
N GLU A 280 4.38 -18.75 0.42
CA GLU A 280 4.34 -20.14 0.90
C GLU A 280 3.51 -20.19 2.18
N GLU A 281 2.28 -20.68 2.07
CA GLU A 281 1.26 -20.66 3.13
C GLU A 281 1.01 -19.23 3.67
N SER A 282 1.44 -18.96 4.91
CA SER A 282 1.37 -17.68 5.61
C SER A 282 2.67 -16.85 5.54
N HIS A 283 3.73 -17.37 4.90
CA HIS A 283 5.03 -16.73 4.82
C HIS A 283 5.35 -16.25 3.40
N ILE A 284 6.21 -15.23 3.32
CA ILE A 284 6.81 -14.73 2.09
C ILE A 284 8.28 -15.20 2.06
N GLY A 285 8.58 -16.16 1.20
CA GLY A 285 9.93 -16.60 0.92
C GLY A 285 10.66 -15.64 -0.02
N LEU A 286 11.94 -15.40 0.27
CA LEU A 286 12.88 -14.63 -0.51
C LEU A 286 14.07 -15.49 -0.95
N GLN A 287 14.48 -15.33 -2.20
CA GLN A 287 15.69 -15.94 -2.76
C GLN A 287 16.32 -14.97 -3.76
N TYR A 288 17.53 -14.47 -3.50
CA TYR A 288 18.32 -13.79 -4.54
C TYR A 288 19.10 -14.81 -5.38
N SER A 289 19.25 -14.54 -6.68
CA SER A 289 19.96 -15.43 -7.60
C SER A 289 20.77 -14.66 -8.65
N TYR A 290 21.94 -15.18 -9.03
CA TYR A 290 22.89 -14.55 -9.95
C TYR A 290 23.51 -15.56 -10.93
N GLN A 291 24.01 -15.08 -12.07
CA GLN A 291 24.43 -15.94 -13.18
C GLN A 291 25.65 -16.80 -12.81
N LYS A 292 25.63 -18.09 -13.16
CA LYS A 292 26.83 -18.96 -13.10
C LYS A 292 27.77 -18.59 -14.26
N ILE A 293 29.03 -18.28 -13.93
CA ILE A 293 30.07 -18.02 -14.92
C ILE A 293 31.25 -18.98 -14.69
N ASN A 294 31.70 -19.63 -15.77
CA ASN A 294 32.78 -20.62 -15.76
C ASN A 294 34.20 -20.00 -15.77
N GLU A 295 34.34 -18.78 -15.24
CA GLU A 295 35.55 -17.98 -15.23
C GLU A 295 35.80 -17.50 -13.78
N PRO A 296 36.78 -18.05 -13.04
CA PRO A 296 36.87 -17.88 -11.59
C PRO A 296 36.94 -16.42 -11.11
N GLU A 297 37.79 -15.59 -11.72
CA GLU A 297 37.97 -14.18 -11.32
C GLU A 297 36.68 -13.36 -11.52
N ARG A 298 36.03 -13.55 -12.67
CA ARG A 298 34.77 -12.89 -13.01
C ARG A 298 33.61 -13.38 -12.15
N SER A 299 33.59 -14.67 -11.82
CA SER A 299 32.62 -15.27 -10.91
C SER A 299 32.76 -14.68 -9.51
N GLN A 300 33.99 -14.59 -8.97
CA GLN A 300 34.26 -13.96 -7.67
C GLN A 300 33.84 -12.49 -7.66
N SER A 301 34.18 -11.72 -8.71
CA SER A 301 33.75 -10.31 -8.83
C SER A 301 32.22 -10.15 -8.82
N ILE A 302 31.46 -11.11 -9.37
CA ILE A 302 29.99 -11.10 -9.28
C ILE A 302 29.53 -11.45 -7.86
N ILE A 303 30.08 -12.49 -7.24
CA ILE A 303 29.75 -12.88 -5.86
C ILE A 303 29.93 -11.70 -4.91
N ASP A 304 31.07 -11.01 -4.99
CA ASP A 304 31.38 -9.86 -4.13
C ASP A 304 30.43 -8.68 -4.37
N LYS A 305 30.11 -8.38 -5.64
CA LYS A 305 29.11 -7.36 -5.99
C LYS A 305 27.71 -7.70 -5.49
N VAL A 306 27.29 -8.97 -5.57
CA VAL A 306 25.98 -9.42 -5.09
C VAL A 306 25.92 -9.37 -3.57
N LYS A 307 26.93 -9.91 -2.86
CA LYS A 307 27.02 -9.81 -1.39
C LYS A 307 27.01 -8.37 -0.91
N ASN A 308 27.80 -7.49 -1.54
CA ASN A 308 27.80 -6.07 -1.21
C ASN A 308 26.44 -5.40 -1.49
N SER A 309 25.76 -5.76 -2.58
CA SER A 309 24.43 -5.23 -2.89
C SER A 309 23.38 -5.68 -1.87
N VAL A 310 23.31 -6.97 -1.53
CA VAL A 310 22.40 -7.51 -0.49
C VAL A 310 22.69 -6.87 0.89
N PHE A 311 23.97 -6.67 1.21
CA PHE A 311 24.43 -6.01 2.43
C PHE A 311 24.01 -4.54 2.51
N VAL A 312 24.24 -3.75 1.44
CA VAL A 312 23.99 -2.30 1.42
C VAL A 312 22.51 -1.98 1.19
N LYS A 313 21.85 -2.64 0.23
CA LYS A 313 20.47 -2.35 -0.18
C LYS A 313 19.41 -3.02 0.70
N ARG A 314 19.78 -4.05 1.47
CA ARG A 314 18.90 -4.79 2.40
C ARG A 314 17.51 -5.14 1.80
N PRO A 315 17.44 -5.83 0.64
CA PRO A 315 16.17 -6.12 -0.02
C PRO A 315 15.18 -6.88 0.87
N HIS A 316 15.65 -7.71 1.81
CA HIS A 316 14.83 -8.39 2.81
C HIS A 316 14.19 -7.46 3.86
N GLU A 317 14.85 -6.37 4.23
CA GLU A 317 14.28 -5.35 5.14
C GLU A 317 13.24 -4.51 4.39
N ILE A 318 13.49 -4.19 3.10
CA ILE A 318 12.52 -3.52 2.23
C ILE A 318 11.23 -4.35 2.13
N VAL A 319 11.32 -5.64 1.78
CA VAL A 319 10.14 -6.52 1.69
C VAL A 319 9.44 -6.69 3.04
N LYS A 320 10.19 -6.85 4.15
CA LYS A 320 9.63 -6.92 5.50
C LYS A 320 8.80 -5.66 5.83
N ASN A 321 9.36 -4.48 5.58
CA ASN A 321 8.72 -3.21 5.87
C ASN A 321 7.49 -2.95 4.98
N LYS A 322 7.53 -3.32 3.69
CA LYS A 322 6.35 -3.26 2.81
C LYS A 322 5.25 -4.22 3.29
N LEU A 323 5.58 -5.45 3.69
CA LEU A 323 4.60 -6.41 4.21
C LEU A 323 3.95 -5.90 5.52
N ILE A 324 4.73 -5.32 6.43
CA ILE A 324 4.21 -4.69 7.66
C ILE A 324 3.24 -3.55 7.31
N SER A 325 3.63 -2.65 6.40
CA SER A 325 2.75 -1.56 5.93
C SER A 325 1.45 -2.10 5.34
N THR A 326 1.54 -3.05 4.41
CA THR A 326 0.36 -3.64 3.75
C THR A 326 -0.58 -4.33 4.75
N VAL A 327 -0.06 -5.06 5.74
CA VAL A 327 -0.88 -5.69 6.79
C VAL A 327 -1.51 -4.64 7.71
N ASN A 328 -0.75 -3.62 8.13
CA ASN A 328 -1.29 -2.52 8.94
C ASN A 328 -2.42 -1.75 8.24
N ASP A 329 -2.31 -1.55 6.93
CA ASP A 329 -3.25 -0.77 6.11
C ASP A 329 -4.47 -1.58 5.67
N ARG A 330 -4.29 -2.85 5.29
CA ARG A 330 -5.34 -3.71 4.69
C ARG A 330 -5.94 -4.73 5.66
N MET A 331 -5.29 -5.01 6.80
CA MET A 331 -5.72 -5.99 7.80
C MET A 331 -5.80 -5.37 9.20
N VAL A 332 -6.57 -4.28 9.37
CA VAL A 332 -6.62 -3.42 10.56
C VAL A 332 -6.66 -4.17 11.92
N LYS A 333 -7.36 -5.31 12.01
CA LYS A 333 -7.40 -6.15 13.23
C LYS A 333 -6.01 -6.64 13.70
N PHE A 334 -5.06 -6.78 12.78
CA PHE A 334 -3.71 -7.30 12.99
C PHE A 334 -2.66 -6.18 12.90
N LYS A 335 -3.07 -4.91 12.97
CA LYS A 335 -2.17 -3.76 12.96
C LYS A 335 -1.21 -3.84 14.16
N GLY A 336 0.09 -3.78 13.89
CA GLY A 336 1.14 -3.95 14.90
C GLY A 336 1.44 -5.40 15.27
N ALA A 337 0.95 -6.40 14.53
CA ALA A 337 1.41 -7.78 14.68
C ALA A 337 2.92 -7.92 14.40
N ASP A 338 3.59 -8.81 15.14
CA ASP A 338 5.04 -8.94 15.09
C ASP A 338 5.49 -9.73 13.85
N CYS A 339 6.01 -9.02 12.86
CA CYS A 339 6.56 -9.60 11.65
C CYS A 339 8.02 -10.00 11.88
N ARG A 340 8.35 -11.27 11.67
CA ARG A 340 9.68 -11.85 11.95
C ARG A 340 10.30 -12.49 10.71
N TYR A 341 11.60 -12.73 10.81
CA TYR A 341 12.32 -13.59 9.87
C TYR A 341 12.21 -15.06 10.32
N PHE A 342 12.18 -15.97 9.36
CA PHE A 342 12.05 -17.41 9.55
C PHE A 342 12.99 -18.14 8.59
N VAL A 343 13.41 -19.35 8.98
CA VAL A 343 14.07 -20.31 8.09
C VAL A 343 13.49 -21.71 8.32
N LYS A 344 13.69 -22.62 7.36
CA LYS A 344 13.35 -24.03 7.56
C LYS A 344 14.44 -24.74 8.34
N CYS A 345 14.04 -25.53 9.33
CA CYS A 345 14.96 -26.37 10.08
C CYS A 345 15.46 -27.53 9.21
N SER A 346 16.77 -27.80 9.21
CA SER A 346 17.37 -28.94 8.50
C SER A 346 16.78 -30.29 8.92
N GLU A 347 16.46 -30.45 10.21
CA GLU A 347 16.05 -31.72 10.80
C GLU A 347 14.57 -32.05 10.61
N CYS A 348 13.69 -31.04 10.66
CA CYS A 348 12.24 -31.24 10.64
C CYS A 348 11.51 -30.47 9.52
N ASN A 349 12.24 -29.73 8.68
CA ASN A 349 11.75 -28.90 7.56
C ASN A 349 10.69 -27.84 7.93
N THR A 350 10.37 -27.68 9.21
CA THR A 350 9.33 -26.77 9.69
C THR A 350 9.91 -25.35 9.83
N PRO A 351 9.19 -24.29 9.41
CA PRO A 351 9.61 -22.91 9.64
C PRO A 351 9.80 -22.60 11.13
N THR A 352 11.00 -22.14 11.49
CA THR A 352 11.34 -21.64 12.82
C THR A 352 11.70 -20.17 12.74
N SER A 353 11.23 -19.39 13.71
CA SER A 353 11.53 -17.96 13.80
C SER A 353 13.00 -17.75 14.15
N ILE A 354 13.59 -16.74 13.53
CA ILE A 354 14.91 -16.22 13.86
C ILE A 354 14.74 -15.27 15.06
N THR A 355 15.45 -15.53 16.16
CA THR A 355 15.36 -14.73 17.40
C THR A 355 16.15 -13.44 17.28
N GLU A 356 15.57 -12.27 17.52
CA GLU A 356 16.29 -10.97 17.42
C GLU A 356 17.35 -10.74 18.53
N GLU A 357 17.81 -11.80 19.20
CA GLU A 357 18.93 -11.82 20.14
C GLU A 357 20.17 -12.42 19.44
N TYR A 358 21.18 -11.59 19.20
CA TYR A 358 22.51 -12.04 18.77
C TYR A 358 23.34 -12.47 19.98
N LYS A 359 24.04 -13.59 19.82
CA LYS A 359 25.07 -14.06 20.74
C LYS A 359 26.39 -14.09 20.00
N GLU A 360 27.37 -13.37 20.52
CA GLU A 360 28.71 -13.26 19.99
C GLU A 360 29.41 -14.62 20.10
N GLY A 361 29.35 -15.41 19.02
CA GLY A 361 29.83 -16.80 18.95
C GLY A 361 28.91 -17.73 18.17
N ASP A 362 27.59 -17.55 18.26
CA ASP A 362 26.57 -18.40 17.62
C ASP A 362 26.32 -18.00 16.15
N GLN A 363 27.38 -17.64 15.40
CA GLN A 363 27.25 -17.18 14.02
C GLN A 363 26.55 -18.24 13.16
N TYR A 364 25.35 -17.90 12.69
CA TYR A 364 24.48 -18.70 11.82
C TYR A 364 23.85 -19.94 12.45
N TRP A 365 23.99 -20.18 13.75
CA TRP A 365 23.33 -21.28 14.45
C TRP A 365 21.94 -20.88 14.95
N ILE A 366 20.96 -21.77 14.74
CA ILE A 366 19.57 -21.58 15.19
C ILE A 366 19.11 -22.82 15.94
N ARG A 367 18.45 -22.61 17.07
CA ARG A 367 17.68 -23.66 17.75
C ARG A 367 16.25 -23.69 17.25
N CYS A 368 15.84 -24.80 16.65
CA CYS A 368 14.48 -24.95 16.12
C CYS A 368 13.44 -24.97 17.25
N LYS A 369 12.43 -24.10 17.17
CA LYS A 369 11.36 -24.03 18.18
C LYS A 369 10.52 -25.32 18.28
N HIS A 370 10.50 -26.14 17.22
CA HIS A 370 9.70 -27.37 17.12
C HIS A 370 10.44 -28.60 17.63
N CYS A 371 11.51 -29.03 16.95
CA CYS A 371 12.28 -30.23 17.31
C CYS A 371 13.38 -29.99 18.37
N LYS A 372 13.61 -28.73 18.78
CA LYS A 372 14.63 -28.29 19.76
C LYS A 372 16.10 -28.54 19.38
N MET A 373 16.36 -29.13 18.21
CA MET A 373 17.71 -29.30 17.63
C MET A 373 18.31 -27.96 17.21
N GLU A 374 19.64 -27.90 17.25
CA GLU A 374 20.44 -26.76 16.81
C GLU A 374 21.09 -27.09 15.46
N PHE A 375 21.05 -26.14 14.53
CA PHE A 375 21.55 -26.31 13.17
C PHE A 375 22.15 -25.00 12.62
N ALA A 376 23.14 -25.12 11.74
CA ALA A 376 23.67 -23.98 10.99
C ALA A 376 22.74 -23.67 9.80
N SER A 377 22.38 -22.40 9.62
CA SER A 377 21.51 -21.93 8.53
C SER A 377 22.29 -21.11 7.51
N GLN A 378 22.40 -21.63 6.28
CA GLN A 378 23.05 -20.90 5.18
C GLN A 378 22.29 -19.61 4.82
N SER A 379 20.95 -19.61 4.95
CA SER A 379 20.11 -18.42 4.78
C SER A 379 20.57 -17.23 5.65
N LEU A 380 20.94 -17.44 6.93
CA LEU A 380 21.44 -16.34 7.78
C LEU A 380 22.74 -15.71 7.26
N ASN A 381 23.58 -16.50 6.59
CA ASN A 381 24.85 -16.08 6.01
C ASN A 381 24.62 -15.35 4.67
N ASP A 382 23.86 -15.96 3.76
CA ASP A 382 23.50 -15.39 2.46
C ASP A 382 22.80 -14.03 2.59
N TRP A 383 21.85 -13.92 3.51
CA TRP A 383 21.07 -12.69 3.75
C TRP A 383 21.72 -11.71 4.74
N VAL A 384 22.86 -12.09 5.32
CA VAL A 384 23.67 -11.25 6.20
C VAL A 384 22.85 -10.67 7.36
N ILE A 385 22.00 -11.52 7.96
CA ILE A 385 21.03 -11.14 9.01
C ILE A 385 21.75 -10.67 10.28
N TYR A 386 22.74 -11.45 10.71
CA TYR A 386 23.57 -11.17 11.89
C TYR A 386 24.98 -10.79 11.47
N ASN A 387 25.17 -9.54 11.04
CA ASN A 387 26.52 -8.99 10.82
C ASN A 387 26.90 -8.09 11.98
N GLU A 388 27.95 -8.46 12.70
CA GLU A 388 28.47 -7.80 13.90
C GLU A 388 28.56 -6.27 13.77
N LYS A 389 29.11 -5.75 12.66
CA LYS A 389 29.24 -4.30 12.44
C LYS A 389 27.88 -3.59 12.47
N LEU A 390 26.89 -4.17 11.78
CA LEU A 390 25.53 -3.65 11.70
C LEU A 390 24.71 -3.92 12.96
N TRP A 391 25.02 -4.99 13.69
CA TRP A 391 24.38 -5.32 14.96
C TRP A 391 24.79 -4.33 16.05
N ILE A 392 26.08 -4.02 16.11
CA ILE A 392 26.66 -2.98 16.97
C ILE A 392 26.04 -1.62 16.64
N ASP A 393 25.91 -1.25 15.36
CA ASP A 393 25.32 0.05 14.99
C ASP A 393 23.80 0.10 15.28
N ARG A 394 23.04 -0.97 14.99
CA ARG A 394 21.61 -1.07 15.32
C ARG A 394 21.34 -1.01 16.84
N TRP A 395 22.26 -1.53 17.66
CA TRP A 395 22.20 -1.46 19.14
C TRP A 395 22.74 -0.16 19.73
N LYS A 396 23.54 0.61 18.99
CA LYS A 396 23.80 2.02 19.34
C LYS A 396 22.55 2.84 19.09
N ASP A 397 21.95 2.76 17.90
CA ASP A 397 20.74 3.51 17.56
C ASP A 397 19.61 3.27 18.60
N THR A 398 19.36 2.01 18.99
CA THR A 398 18.33 1.69 20.01
C THR A 398 18.71 2.00 21.47
N LYS A 399 19.98 2.26 21.80
CA LYS A 399 20.41 2.72 23.15
C LYS A 399 20.58 4.24 23.22
N ASP A 400 20.96 4.88 22.11
CA ASP A 400 21.17 6.31 22.01
C ASP A 400 19.84 7.06 21.81
N GLU A 401 18.78 6.39 21.30
CA GLU A 401 17.38 6.84 21.46
C GLU A 401 16.91 6.89 22.93
N VAL A 402 17.58 6.16 23.84
CA VAL A 402 17.29 6.18 25.28
C VAL A 402 18.22 7.12 26.06
N LYS A 403 19.43 7.42 25.54
CA LYS A 403 20.36 8.41 26.13
C LYS A 403 21.22 9.15 25.11
N ASN A 404 20.86 10.42 24.85
CA ASN A 404 21.72 11.49 24.34
C ASN A 404 22.43 11.27 22.98
N SER A 405 21.71 11.62 21.92
CA SER A 405 22.10 12.67 20.95
C SER A 405 23.59 13.10 20.80
N ILE A 406 24.01 13.06 19.53
CA ILE A 406 25.02 13.86 18.77
C ILE A 406 26.53 13.46 18.77
N PHE A 407 27.03 13.36 17.50
CA PHE A 407 28.41 13.43 16.97
C PHE A 407 29.13 12.07 16.81
N VAL A 408 29.67 11.65 15.66
CA VAL A 408 30.10 12.31 14.39
C VAL A 408 29.77 11.34 13.22
N LYS A 409 29.39 11.70 11.98
CA LYS A 409 29.50 12.93 11.15
C LYS A 409 28.11 13.46 10.73
N ARG A 410 27.94 14.14 9.57
CA ARG A 410 26.61 14.64 9.10
C ARG A 410 26.39 14.57 7.58
N PRO A 411 25.26 14.01 7.08
CA PRO A 411 24.85 14.03 5.67
C PRO A 411 24.18 15.37 5.26
N HIS A 412 24.91 16.47 5.42
CA HIS A 412 24.32 17.83 5.44
C HIS A 412 23.86 18.37 4.06
N GLU A 413 24.35 17.81 2.94
CA GLU A 413 23.90 18.20 1.60
C GLU A 413 22.67 17.42 1.12
N ILE A 414 22.61 16.11 1.42
CA ILE A 414 21.49 15.25 0.98
C ILE A 414 20.19 15.67 1.66
N VAL A 415 20.23 15.97 2.97
CA VAL A 415 19.05 16.45 3.71
C VAL A 415 18.65 17.85 3.27
N LYS A 416 19.61 18.77 3.01
CA LYS A 416 19.33 20.13 2.52
C LYS A 416 18.62 20.10 1.17
N ASN A 417 19.09 19.29 0.22
CA ASN A 417 18.45 19.18 -1.10
C ASN A 417 17.06 18.54 -1.03
N LYS A 418 16.85 17.56 -0.14
CA LYS A 418 15.54 16.90 0.04
C LYS A 418 14.52 17.78 0.78
N LEU A 419 14.97 18.62 1.73
CA LEU A 419 14.11 19.63 2.36
C LEU A 419 13.73 20.73 1.35
N ILE A 420 14.71 21.26 0.60
CA ILE A 420 14.48 22.33 -0.37
C ILE A 420 13.58 21.86 -1.52
N SER A 421 13.68 20.61 -2.00
CA SER A 421 12.72 20.09 -2.99
C SER A 421 11.32 19.94 -2.40
N THR A 422 11.19 19.32 -1.22
CA THR A 422 9.88 19.11 -0.56
C THR A 422 9.17 20.43 -0.23
N VAL A 423 9.93 21.47 0.13
CA VAL A 423 9.43 22.82 0.37
C VAL A 423 9.06 23.50 -0.96
N ASN A 424 9.92 23.46 -1.98
CA ASN A 424 9.63 24.08 -3.28
C ASN A 424 8.42 23.43 -3.98
N ASP A 425 8.31 22.10 -4.00
CA ASP A 425 7.20 21.37 -4.63
C ASP A 425 5.85 21.70 -3.96
N ARG A 426 5.85 21.94 -2.64
CA ARG A 426 4.66 22.38 -1.89
C ARG A 426 4.40 23.90 -1.99
N MET A 427 5.41 24.71 -2.30
CA MET A 427 5.29 26.18 -2.38
C MET A 427 4.87 26.73 -3.75
N VAL A 428 4.79 25.91 -4.81
CA VAL A 428 4.36 26.38 -6.15
C VAL A 428 2.96 27.03 -6.13
N LYS A 429 2.06 26.60 -5.25
CA LYS A 429 0.67 27.11 -5.16
C LYS A 429 0.50 28.52 -4.54
N PHE A 430 1.54 29.14 -3.95
CA PHE A 430 1.35 30.34 -3.11
C PHE A 430 2.33 31.52 -3.37
N LYS A 431 2.77 31.72 -4.62
CA LYS A 431 3.46 32.98 -4.99
C LYS A 431 2.47 34.15 -5.04
N GLY A 432 2.55 35.07 -4.07
CA GLY A 432 1.91 36.40 -4.17
C GLY A 432 1.10 36.90 -2.97
N ALA A 433 1.22 36.30 -1.77
CA ALA A 433 0.56 36.80 -0.56
C ALA A 433 1.59 37.10 0.54
N ASP A 434 1.43 38.24 1.22
CA ASP A 434 2.13 38.57 2.47
C ASP A 434 1.65 37.64 3.60
N CYS A 435 2.22 36.44 3.66
CA CYS A 435 1.91 35.46 4.70
C CYS A 435 2.74 35.73 5.96
N ARG A 436 2.07 36.09 7.06
CA ARG A 436 2.68 36.10 8.40
C ARG A 436 2.48 34.74 9.06
N TYR A 437 3.57 34.15 9.56
CA TYR A 437 3.55 32.84 10.20
C TYR A 437 3.59 32.98 11.72
N PHE A 438 2.87 32.09 12.44
CA PHE A 438 2.78 32.10 13.89
C PHE A 438 3.03 30.71 14.48
N VAL A 439 3.63 30.66 15.67
CA VAL A 439 3.92 29.45 16.45
C VAL A 439 3.19 29.49 17.77
N LYS A 440 2.58 28.39 18.21
CA LYS A 440 2.04 28.27 19.56
C LYS A 440 3.13 27.75 20.50
N CYS A 441 3.43 28.47 21.58
CA CYS A 441 4.39 28.00 22.58
C CYS A 441 3.81 26.83 23.39
N SER A 442 4.56 25.74 23.56
CA SER A 442 4.17 24.58 24.37
C SER A 442 3.87 24.94 25.84
N GLU A 443 4.71 25.78 26.43
CA GLU A 443 4.70 26.07 27.88
C GLU A 443 3.56 27.00 28.31
N CYS A 444 3.23 28.00 27.47
CA CYS A 444 2.25 29.04 27.83
C CYS A 444 1.08 29.15 26.85
N ASN A 445 0.99 28.28 25.84
CA ASN A 445 -0.08 28.23 24.83
C ASN A 445 -0.31 29.52 24.00
N THR A 446 0.50 30.57 24.18
CA THR A 446 0.39 31.84 23.43
C THR A 446 1.02 31.72 22.04
N GLN A 447 0.42 32.38 21.05
CA GLN A 447 0.97 32.48 19.70
C GLN A 447 2.07 33.55 19.61
N THR A 448 3.15 33.27 18.88
CA THR A 448 4.28 34.17 18.63
C THR A 448 4.57 34.22 17.13
N SER A 449 4.70 35.41 16.56
CA SER A 449 4.99 35.60 15.12
C SER A 449 6.44 35.24 14.76
N ILE A 450 6.62 34.48 13.68
CA ILE A 450 7.93 34.24 13.05
C ILE A 450 8.22 35.40 12.10
N THR A 451 8.70 36.51 12.65
CA THR A 451 9.10 37.69 11.86
C THR A 451 10.60 37.66 11.61
N GLU A 452 10.99 37.31 10.38
CA GLU A 452 12.24 37.56 9.60
C GLU A 452 13.64 37.60 10.24
N GLU A 453 13.82 37.63 11.56
CA GLU A 453 15.13 37.62 12.23
C GLU A 453 15.73 36.20 12.33
N TYR A 454 15.82 35.51 11.20
CA TYR A 454 16.63 34.29 11.08
C TYR A 454 18.08 34.70 10.78
N LYS A 455 18.89 34.94 11.82
CA LYS A 455 20.31 35.28 11.64
C LYS A 455 21.12 34.02 11.34
N GLU A 456 21.89 34.09 10.27
CA GLU A 456 22.74 32.99 9.80
C GLU A 456 23.82 32.68 10.85
N GLY A 457 23.59 31.64 11.65
CA GLY A 457 24.40 31.26 12.81
C GLY A 457 23.59 30.66 13.95
N ASP A 458 22.34 31.10 14.13
CA ASP A 458 21.46 30.60 15.20
C ASP A 458 20.83 29.25 14.80
N GLN A 459 21.28 28.19 15.46
CA GLN A 459 20.83 26.82 15.17
C GLN A 459 19.44 26.55 15.74
N ASN A 460 18.38 26.68 14.93
CA ASN A 460 17.11 25.99 15.16
C ASN A 460 16.34 26.30 16.46
N TRP A 461 16.61 27.37 17.23
CA TRP A 461 15.83 27.68 18.44
C TRP A 461 14.89 28.87 18.22
N ILE A 462 13.61 28.72 18.56
CA ILE A 462 12.62 29.81 18.58
C ILE A 462 12.39 30.21 20.04
N ARG A 463 12.54 31.50 20.36
CA ARG A 463 12.29 32.06 21.70
C ARG A 463 10.88 32.65 21.79
N CYS A 464 10.03 32.17 22.68
CA CYS A 464 8.70 32.77 22.89
C CYS A 464 8.84 34.17 23.51
N LYS A 465 8.18 35.16 22.91
CA LYS A 465 8.21 36.56 23.42
C LYS A 465 7.54 36.71 24.80
N HIS A 466 6.66 35.78 25.19
CA HIS A 466 5.85 35.87 26.42
C HIS A 466 6.47 35.16 27.63
N CYS A 467 6.97 33.93 27.47
CA CYS A 467 7.61 33.16 28.56
C CYS A 467 9.15 33.11 28.50
N LYS A 468 9.75 33.65 27.42
CA LYS A 468 11.21 33.68 27.15
C LYS A 468 11.89 32.30 27.02
N MET A 469 11.15 31.20 27.08
CA MET A 469 11.67 29.86 26.79
C MET A 469 12.03 29.70 25.31
N GLU A 470 13.06 28.88 25.06
CA GLU A 470 13.56 28.50 23.75
C GLU A 470 13.17 27.06 23.42
N PHE A 471 12.71 26.80 22.20
CA PHE A 471 12.33 25.47 21.74
C PHE A 471 12.91 25.15 20.36
N ALA A 472 13.33 23.89 20.18
CA ALA A 472 14.04 23.43 19.00
C ALA A 472 13.11 23.23 17.80
N SER A 473 13.58 23.57 16.60
CA SER A 473 12.80 23.54 15.36
C SER A 473 12.45 22.13 14.89
N GLN A 474 13.00 21.07 15.48
CA GLN A 474 12.56 19.70 15.20
C GLN A 474 11.11 19.42 15.63
N SER A 475 10.52 20.29 16.46
CA SER A 475 9.07 20.34 16.70
C SER A 475 8.24 20.76 15.48
N LEU A 476 8.86 21.18 14.35
CA LEU A 476 8.18 21.67 13.13
C LEU A 476 7.31 20.64 12.39
N ASN A 477 7.46 19.34 12.69
CA ASN A 477 6.72 18.30 11.96
C ASN A 477 5.22 18.23 12.32
N ASP A 478 4.80 18.80 13.46
CA ASP A 478 3.42 18.73 13.97
C ASP A 478 2.58 20.00 13.68
N TRP A 479 2.93 20.78 12.66
CA TRP A 479 2.46 22.18 12.56
C TRP A 479 1.21 22.39 11.70
N VAL A 480 0.19 22.98 12.33
CA VAL A 480 -0.99 23.52 11.65
C VAL A 480 -0.66 24.90 11.10
N ILE A 481 -0.67 25.04 9.78
CA ILE A 481 -0.46 26.31 9.08
C ILE A 481 -1.79 27.08 9.06
N TYR A 482 -1.85 28.20 9.78
CA TYR A 482 -2.99 29.12 9.73
C TYR A 482 -2.76 30.27 8.75
N ASN A 483 -3.79 30.63 7.99
CA ASN A 483 -3.80 31.78 7.08
C ASN A 483 -4.75 32.85 7.64
N GLU A 484 -4.25 34.07 7.87
CA GLU A 484 -5.03 35.19 8.42
C GLU A 484 -6.25 35.59 7.56
N LYS A 485 -6.33 35.18 6.28
CA LYS A 485 -7.48 35.50 5.39
C LYS A 485 -8.79 34.75 5.69
N PHE A 486 -8.82 33.84 6.66
CA PHE A 486 -10.05 33.12 7.06
C PHE A 486 -10.64 33.60 8.41
N TRP A 487 -10.18 34.73 8.95
CA TRP A 487 -10.69 35.31 10.22
C TRP A 487 -10.90 36.83 10.15
N ILE A 488 -11.93 37.24 9.40
CA ILE A 488 -12.82 38.40 9.71
C ILE A 488 -14.24 37.97 9.36
#